data_AF-A0A5J5AR45-F1
#
_entry.id   AF-A0A5J5AR45-F1
#
_cell.length_a   1.000
_cell.length_b   1.000
_cell.length_c   1.000
_cell.angle_alpha   90.00
_cell.angle_beta   90.00
_cell.angle_gamma   90.00
#
_symmetry.space_group_name_H-M   'P 1'
#
loop_
_entity.id
_entity.type
_entity.pdbx_description
1 polymer ?
#
loop_
_entity_poly.entity_id
_entity_poly.type
_entity_poly.pdbx_seq_one_letter_code
_entity_poly.pdbx_strand_id
1 'polypeptide(L)'
;MGGKDNQMNVIEISDSSSCSSSLEKAESPLRSMFCLKSKIDMKEVEDREDCFILDFDPDEALGLSKLSMSKDLDNSDAPDLYVIAEKGQVACRDYPHSRHVCVKYPFEQTPHESYCELCYCYVCDLAAPCKSWSGLNGHCNALDSEAWKLQRKLMKQLPVFKFEEFSSSA
;
A
#
# COMPACT_ATOMS: atom_id res chain seq x y z
N MET A 1 29.95 41.57 43.91
CA MET A 1 28.96 40.52 43.59
C MET A 1 27.93 41.10 42.63
N GLY A 2 27.99 40.71 41.36
CA GLY A 2 26.94 41.00 40.38
C GLY A 2 25.92 39.87 40.36
N GLY A 3 24.64 40.22 40.30
CA GLY A 3 23.53 39.30 40.02
C GLY A 3 22.78 39.83 38.81
N LYS A 4 22.75 39.04 37.74
CA LYS A 4 22.24 39.40 36.42
C LYS A 4 20.73 39.25 36.35
N ASP A 5 20.06 40.31 35.95
CA ASP A 5 18.69 40.38 35.45
C ASP A 5 18.60 39.63 34.11
N ASN A 6 17.67 38.67 34.05
CA ASN A 6 17.48 37.75 32.94
C ASN A 6 16.46 38.36 31.97
N GLN A 7 16.92 38.99 30.89
CA GLN A 7 16.05 39.62 29.91
C GLN A 7 15.55 38.59 28.89
N MET A 8 14.24 38.35 28.90
CA MET A 8 13.54 37.51 27.92
C MET A 8 13.35 38.32 26.63
N ASN A 9 13.98 37.87 25.55
CA ASN A 9 13.89 38.51 24.23
C ASN A 9 12.77 37.84 23.43
N VAL A 10 11.72 38.59 23.11
CA VAL A 10 10.68 38.18 22.15
C VAL A 10 11.24 38.43 20.75
N ILE A 11 11.37 37.37 19.94
CA ILE A 11 11.81 37.47 18.55
C ILE A 11 10.54 37.60 17.70
N GLU A 12 10.31 38.79 17.14
CA GLU A 12 9.29 38.98 16.11
C GLU A 12 9.82 38.43 14.78
N ILE A 13 9.16 37.40 14.26
CA ILE A 13 9.48 36.82 12.96
C ILE A 13 8.74 37.64 11.91
N SER A 14 9.50 38.38 11.09
CA SER A 14 8.96 39.11 9.95
C SER A 14 8.90 38.18 8.74
N ASP A 15 7.70 37.92 8.21
CA ASP A 15 7.50 37.17 6.97
C ASP A 15 8.05 37.96 5.77
N SER A 16 9.25 37.59 5.32
CA SER A 16 9.83 38.02 4.06
C SER A 16 10.07 36.79 3.20
N SER A 17 9.08 36.42 2.38
CA SER A 17 9.30 35.49 1.27
C SER A 17 8.79 36.12 -0.02
N SER A 18 9.72 36.66 -0.80
CA SER A 18 9.50 37.09 -2.18
C SER A 18 9.66 35.87 -3.09
N CYS A 19 8.58 35.43 -3.73
CA CYS A 19 8.64 34.60 -4.93
C CYS A 19 7.76 35.22 -6.02
N SER A 20 8.40 35.85 -7.01
CA SER A 20 7.75 36.36 -8.20
C SER A 20 7.43 35.20 -9.14
N SER A 21 6.18 34.75 -9.12
CA SER A 21 5.53 34.15 -10.28
C SER A 21 4.18 34.83 -10.42
N SER A 22 3.85 35.30 -11.63
CA SER A 22 2.60 36.04 -11.91
C SER A 22 1.40 35.17 -11.60
N LEU A 23 0.87 35.29 -10.38
CA LEU A 23 -0.50 34.93 -10.08
C LEU A 23 -1.36 36.08 -10.58
N GLU A 24 -2.06 35.84 -11.70
CA GLU A 24 -3.42 36.34 -11.84
C GLU A 24 -4.08 36.19 -10.46
N LYS A 25 -4.50 37.30 -9.86
CA LYS A 25 -5.15 37.34 -8.56
C LYS A 25 -6.55 36.74 -8.71
N ALA A 26 -6.63 35.46 -9.03
CA ALA A 26 -7.78 34.64 -8.72
C ALA A 26 -7.74 34.51 -7.20
N GLU A 27 -8.39 35.46 -6.53
CA GLU A 27 -8.87 35.28 -5.17
C GLU A 27 -9.74 34.04 -5.21
N SER A 28 -9.12 32.86 -5.01
CA SER A 28 -9.87 31.65 -4.74
C SER A 28 -10.70 32.03 -3.51
N PRO A 29 -12.04 31.94 -3.57
CA PRO A 29 -12.85 32.25 -2.41
C PRO A 29 -12.32 31.39 -1.27
N LEU A 30 -11.80 32.01 -0.21
CA LEU A 30 -11.37 31.30 0.99
C LEU A 30 -12.63 30.66 1.57
N ARG A 31 -12.91 29.42 1.14
CA ARG A 31 -14.04 28.64 1.64
C ARG A 31 -13.83 28.43 3.12
N SER A 32 -14.88 28.65 3.91
CA SER A 32 -14.82 28.42 5.35
C SER A 32 -14.48 26.97 5.61
N MET A 33 -13.48 26.72 6.45
CA MET A 33 -13.10 25.38 6.87
C MET A 33 -14.30 24.74 7.58
N PHE A 34 -14.89 23.70 6.97
CA PHE A 34 -16.05 23.01 7.50
C PHE A 34 -15.61 21.85 8.40
N CYS A 35 -16.11 21.84 9.64
CA CYS A 35 -15.93 20.70 10.55
C CYS A 35 -17.17 19.80 10.53
N LEU A 36 -16.98 18.55 10.11
CA LEU A 36 -17.97 17.49 10.19
C LEU A 36 -18.11 17.00 11.63
N LYS A 37 -19.34 17.05 12.14
CA LYS A 37 -19.69 16.66 13.52
C LYS A 37 -20.14 15.22 13.69
N SER A 38 -20.52 14.57 12.59
CA SER A 38 -21.11 13.23 12.62
C SER A 38 -20.71 12.41 11.40
N LYS A 39 -20.66 11.08 11.54
CA LYS A 39 -20.38 10.15 10.44
C LYS A 39 -21.52 10.07 9.41
N ILE A 40 -22.73 10.49 9.77
CA ILE A 40 -23.93 10.36 8.93
C ILE A 40 -23.88 11.34 7.75
N ASP A 41 -23.32 12.52 7.97
CA ASP A 41 -23.29 13.60 6.98
C ASP A 41 -22.12 13.49 5.99
N MET A 42 -21.28 12.45 6.10
CA MET A 42 -20.03 12.31 5.35
C MET A 42 -20.25 12.30 3.83
N LYS A 43 -21.24 11.54 3.33
CA LYS A 43 -21.53 11.46 1.88
C LYS A 43 -21.98 12.80 1.30
N GLU A 44 -22.86 13.51 2.01
CA GLU A 44 -23.42 14.78 1.54
C GLU A 44 -22.38 15.91 1.54
N VAL A 45 -21.35 15.78 2.39
CA VAL A 45 -20.23 16.71 2.46
C VAL A 45 -19.16 16.36 1.44
N GLU A 46 -18.88 15.08 1.19
CA GLU A 46 -18.00 14.64 0.09
C GLU A 46 -18.48 15.13 -1.29
N ASP A 47 -19.80 15.21 -1.51
CA ASP A 47 -20.37 15.72 -2.76
C ASP A 47 -20.22 17.26 -2.92
N ARG A 48 -19.93 18.00 -1.83
CA ARG A 48 -19.95 19.47 -1.81
C ARG A 48 -18.60 20.11 -1.53
N GLU A 49 -17.76 19.47 -0.73
CA GLU A 49 -16.49 20.00 -0.25
C GLU A 49 -15.37 19.02 -0.53
N ASP A 50 -14.33 19.49 -1.22
CA ASP A 50 -13.15 18.67 -1.50
C ASP A 50 -12.29 18.42 -0.25
N CYS A 51 -12.41 19.28 0.78
CA CYS A 51 -11.63 19.23 2.02
C CYS A 51 -12.48 19.67 3.23
N PHE A 52 -12.59 18.80 4.24
CA PHE A 52 -13.26 19.08 5.51
C PHE A 52 -12.51 18.45 6.69
N ILE A 53 -12.69 19.01 7.87
CA ILE A 53 -12.08 18.49 9.10
C ILE A 53 -13.09 17.58 9.81
N LEU A 54 -12.65 16.40 10.22
CA LEU A 54 -13.43 15.55 11.11
C LEU A 54 -13.21 16.01 12.54
N ASP A 55 -14.29 16.28 13.29
CA ASP A 55 -14.18 16.58 14.73
C ASP A 55 -14.18 15.33 15.62
N PHE A 56 -14.30 14.15 14.99
CA PHE A 56 -14.29 12.83 15.62
C PHE A 56 -13.19 11.95 15.03
N ASP A 57 -12.81 10.90 15.77
CA ASP A 57 -11.88 9.89 15.26
C ASP A 57 -12.61 8.98 14.25
N PRO A 58 -12.20 8.98 12.97
CA PRO A 58 -12.81 8.14 11.94
C PRO A 58 -12.78 6.65 12.32
N ASP A 59 -11.76 6.22 13.05
CA ASP A 59 -11.47 4.82 13.36
C ASP A 59 -11.86 4.42 14.79
N GLU A 60 -12.52 5.31 15.56
CA GLU A 60 -13.05 5.02 16.90
C GLU A 60 -13.94 3.75 16.92
N ALA A 61 -14.68 3.51 15.84
CA ALA A 61 -15.54 2.34 15.69
C ALA A 61 -14.77 1.01 15.61
N LEU A 62 -13.49 1.04 15.21
CA LEU A 62 -12.64 -0.15 15.16
C LEU A 62 -12.20 -0.60 16.56
N GLY A 63 -12.45 0.20 17.60
CA GLY A 63 -12.21 -0.18 18.99
C GLY A 63 -10.75 -0.51 19.28
N LEU A 64 -9.81 0.06 18.52
CA LEU A 64 -8.37 -0.24 18.62
C LEU A 64 -7.82 0.00 20.04
N SER A 65 -8.37 0.99 20.73
CA SER A 65 -8.05 1.34 22.13
C SER A 65 -8.39 0.23 23.13
N LYS A 66 -9.22 -0.74 22.73
CA LYS A 66 -9.68 -1.87 23.56
C LYS A 66 -8.90 -3.16 23.31
N LEU A 67 -8.02 -3.18 22.31
CA LEU A 67 -7.10 -4.28 22.05
C LEU A 67 -5.96 -4.22 23.09
N SER A 68 -6.24 -4.70 24.30
CA SER A 68 -5.20 -4.97 25.28
C SER A 68 -4.33 -6.10 24.73
N MET A 69 -3.12 -5.78 24.30
CA MET A 69 -2.14 -6.80 23.94
C MET A 69 -1.88 -7.67 25.16
N SER A 70 -2.09 -8.98 25.01
CA SER A 70 -1.72 -9.92 26.08
C SER A 70 -0.22 -9.77 26.31
N LYS A 71 0.13 -9.71 27.59
CA LYS A 71 1.43 -9.31 28.12
C LYS A 71 2.42 -10.48 27.99
N ASP A 72 2.51 -11.08 26.82
CA ASP A 72 3.39 -12.22 26.53
C ASP A 72 4.75 -11.75 25.95
N LEU A 73 5.13 -10.49 26.25
CA LEU A 73 6.38 -9.85 25.85
C LEU A 73 7.63 -10.48 26.50
N ASP A 74 7.45 -11.44 27.42
CA ASP A 74 8.54 -12.15 28.09
C ASP A 74 8.96 -13.43 27.35
N ASN A 75 8.30 -13.76 26.23
CA ASN A 75 8.66 -14.92 25.41
C ASN A 75 9.54 -14.49 24.24
N SER A 76 10.75 -15.04 24.14
CA SER A 76 11.74 -14.74 23.08
C SER A 76 11.26 -15.07 21.66
N ASP A 77 10.20 -15.87 21.52
CA ASP A 77 9.60 -16.25 20.22
C ASP A 77 8.33 -15.42 19.88
N ALA A 78 7.95 -14.44 20.71
CA ALA A 78 6.84 -13.56 20.38
C ALA A 78 7.22 -12.64 19.20
N PRO A 79 6.33 -12.42 18.22
CA PRO A 79 6.60 -11.51 17.12
C PRO A 79 6.75 -10.07 17.64
N ASP A 80 7.76 -9.36 17.10
CA ASP A 80 8.05 -7.96 17.46
C ASP A 80 6.93 -6.98 17.08
N LEU A 81 6.07 -7.37 16.12
CA LEU A 81 5.03 -6.53 15.54
C LEU A 81 3.72 -7.31 15.38
N TYR A 82 2.60 -6.65 15.70
CA TYR A 82 1.25 -7.19 15.55
C TYR A 82 0.41 -6.26 14.67
N VAL A 83 -0.31 -6.86 13.72
CA VAL A 83 -1.34 -6.15 12.94
C VAL A 83 -2.64 -6.20 13.74
N ILE A 84 -3.06 -5.04 14.26
CA ILE A 84 -4.24 -4.93 15.13
C ILE A 84 -5.55 -4.70 14.38
N ALA A 85 -5.46 -4.17 13.16
CA ALA A 85 -6.59 -3.99 12.26
C ALA A 85 -6.10 -3.79 10.83
N GLU A 86 -7.00 -4.03 9.88
CA GLU A 86 -6.80 -3.83 8.45
C GLU A 86 -8.04 -3.14 7.89
N LYS A 87 -7.86 -2.20 6.96
CA LYS A 87 -8.96 -1.48 6.30
C LYS A 87 -8.68 -1.42 4.81
N GLY A 88 -9.64 -1.84 3.99
CA GLY A 88 -9.52 -1.83 2.52
C GLY A 88 -8.88 -3.09 1.94
N GLN A 89 -8.42 -3.00 0.70
CA GLN A 89 -7.78 -4.11 -0.03
C GLN A 89 -6.26 -4.05 0.08
N VAL A 90 -5.63 -5.21 0.26
CA VAL A 90 -4.17 -5.37 0.35
C VAL A 90 -3.62 -5.84 -0.98
N ALA A 91 -2.76 -5.05 -1.62
CA ALA A 91 -2.19 -5.33 -2.96
C ALA A 91 -1.63 -6.76 -3.10
N CYS A 92 -0.88 -7.23 -2.10
CA CYS A 92 -0.18 -8.51 -2.13
C CYS A 92 -1.05 -9.73 -1.74
N ARG A 93 -2.34 -9.49 -1.46
CA ARG A 93 -3.31 -10.53 -1.07
C ARG A 93 -4.55 -10.52 -1.96
N ASP A 94 -5.06 -9.33 -2.26
CA ASP A 94 -6.40 -9.11 -2.83
C ASP A 94 -6.36 -8.67 -4.30
N TYR A 95 -5.18 -8.43 -4.88
CA TYR A 95 -4.98 -8.13 -6.30
C TYR A 95 -4.07 -9.15 -6.97
N PRO A 96 -4.11 -9.30 -8.30
CA PRO A 96 -3.18 -10.16 -9.01
C PRO A 96 -1.72 -9.80 -8.70
N HIS A 97 -0.95 -10.75 -8.17
CA HIS A 97 0.43 -10.53 -7.74
C HIS A 97 1.35 -11.67 -8.19
N SER A 98 2.64 -11.36 -8.35
CA SER A 98 3.65 -12.38 -8.58
C SER A 98 3.80 -13.25 -7.35
N ARG A 99 4.08 -14.53 -7.54
CA ARG A 99 4.10 -15.49 -6.44
C ARG A 99 5.12 -15.17 -5.32
N HIS A 100 6.26 -14.57 -5.63
CA HIS A 100 7.23 -14.13 -4.62
C HIS A 100 6.73 -13.01 -3.69
N VAL A 101 5.62 -12.36 -4.04
CA VAL A 101 4.98 -11.29 -3.24
C VAL A 101 3.77 -11.84 -2.47
N CYS A 102 3.41 -13.11 -2.63
CA CYS A 102 2.20 -13.68 -2.05
C CYS A 102 2.28 -13.74 -0.51
N VAL A 103 1.46 -12.94 0.17
CA VAL A 103 1.38 -12.95 1.64
C VAL A 103 0.67 -14.19 2.17
N LYS A 104 -0.23 -14.81 1.39
CA LYS A 104 -0.91 -16.06 1.78
C LYS A 104 0.02 -17.28 1.76
N TYR A 105 1.02 -17.26 0.88
CA TYR A 105 2.03 -18.32 0.76
C TYR A 105 3.44 -17.73 0.71
N PRO A 106 3.96 -17.22 1.85
CA PRO A 106 5.29 -16.62 1.95
C PRO A 106 6.39 -17.62 1.57
N PHE A 107 7.47 -17.13 0.97
CA PHE A 107 8.55 -17.99 0.50
C PHE A 107 9.35 -18.60 1.65
N GLU A 108 9.49 -17.90 2.78
CA GLU A 108 10.23 -18.43 3.93
C GLU A 108 9.49 -19.58 4.63
N GLN A 109 8.16 -19.67 4.43
CA GLN A 109 7.30 -20.59 5.19
C GLN A 109 6.64 -21.66 4.33
N THR A 110 6.59 -21.48 3.00
CA THR A 110 5.84 -22.35 2.11
C THR A 110 6.70 -22.78 0.91
N PRO A 111 6.48 -24.00 0.38
CA PRO A 111 7.16 -24.43 -0.84
C PRO A 111 6.94 -23.42 -1.96
N HIS A 112 7.98 -23.20 -2.77
CA HIS A 112 7.91 -22.30 -3.92
C HIS A 112 6.92 -22.78 -4.99
N GLU A 113 6.31 -23.96 -4.90
CA GLU A 113 5.27 -24.39 -5.84
C GLU A 113 3.85 -23.99 -5.41
N SER A 114 3.65 -23.57 -4.17
CA SER A 114 2.33 -23.16 -3.64
C SER A 114 1.83 -21.89 -4.34
N TYR A 115 0.54 -21.65 -4.45
CA TYR A 115 0.00 -20.40 -4.98
C TYR A 115 -1.43 -20.15 -4.52
N CYS A 116 -1.84 -18.88 -4.48
CA CYS A 116 -3.23 -18.49 -4.25
C CYS A 116 -3.95 -18.22 -5.59
N GLU A 117 -5.25 -18.00 -5.52
CA GLU A 117 -6.10 -17.72 -6.69
C GLU A 117 -5.74 -16.44 -7.45
N LEU A 118 -5.03 -15.51 -6.81
CA LEU A 118 -4.57 -14.25 -7.41
C LEU A 118 -3.08 -14.27 -7.80
N CYS A 119 -2.39 -15.38 -7.58
CA CYS A 119 -1.00 -15.50 -8.02
C CYS A 119 -0.91 -15.58 -9.55
N TYR A 120 0.08 -14.91 -10.13
CA TYR A 120 0.48 -15.10 -11.51
C TYR A 120 1.96 -15.51 -11.62
N CYS A 121 2.29 -16.16 -12.72
CA CYS A 121 3.65 -16.47 -13.12
C CYS A 121 4.35 -15.20 -13.61
N TYR A 122 5.35 -14.72 -12.87
CA TYR A 122 6.12 -13.52 -13.20
C TYR A 122 6.72 -13.55 -14.61
N VAL A 123 7.14 -14.73 -15.07
CA VAL A 123 7.80 -14.90 -16.37
C VAL A 123 6.80 -14.88 -17.53
N CYS A 124 5.63 -15.53 -17.36
CA CYS A 124 4.65 -15.71 -18.43
C CYS A 124 3.52 -14.66 -18.43
N ASP A 125 3.35 -13.90 -17.33
CA ASP A 125 2.19 -13.02 -17.11
C ASP A 125 0.84 -13.77 -17.24
N LEU A 126 0.80 -15.03 -16.80
CA LEU A 126 -0.39 -15.89 -16.77
C LEU A 126 -0.73 -16.29 -15.33
N ALA A 127 -2.01 -16.55 -15.06
CA ALA A 127 -2.47 -17.09 -13.78
C ALA A 127 -1.64 -18.34 -13.39
N ALA A 128 -1.23 -18.41 -12.12
CA ALA A 128 -0.50 -19.56 -11.62
C ALA A 128 -1.44 -20.79 -11.52
N PRO A 129 -0.96 -21.99 -11.89
CA PRO A 129 0.37 -22.31 -12.36
C PRO A 129 0.48 -22.22 -13.90
N CYS A 130 1.63 -21.80 -14.40
CA CYS A 130 1.95 -21.88 -15.84
C CYS A 130 2.52 -23.27 -16.22
N LYS A 131 2.74 -23.53 -17.51
CA LYS A 131 3.31 -24.82 -17.99
C LYS A 131 4.67 -25.18 -17.39
N SER A 132 5.53 -24.19 -17.15
CA SER A 132 6.88 -24.38 -16.57
C SER A 132 6.93 -23.97 -15.10
N TRP A 133 5.85 -24.19 -14.35
CA TRP A 133 5.71 -23.69 -12.98
C TRP A 133 6.71 -24.31 -12.01
N SER A 134 6.66 -25.63 -11.83
CA SER A 134 7.41 -26.37 -10.80
C SER A 134 8.82 -26.79 -11.23
N GLY A 135 9.61 -27.30 -10.27
CA GLY A 135 10.96 -27.82 -10.48
C GLY A 135 12.07 -26.85 -10.08
N LEU A 136 13.34 -27.31 -10.17
CA LEU A 136 14.51 -26.56 -9.69
C LEU A 136 14.67 -25.19 -10.38
N ASN A 137 14.39 -25.14 -11.69
CA ASN A 137 14.37 -23.91 -12.48
C ASN A 137 12.93 -23.51 -12.88
N GLY A 138 11.95 -23.98 -12.11
CA GLY A 138 10.54 -23.65 -12.32
C GLY A 138 10.29 -22.16 -12.17
N HIS A 139 9.33 -21.63 -12.93
CA HIS A 139 8.92 -20.22 -12.85
C HIS A 139 8.33 -19.84 -11.49
N CYS A 140 7.98 -20.81 -10.66
CA CYS A 140 7.53 -20.60 -9.30
C CYS A 140 8.64 -20.02 -8.39
N ASN A 141 9.91 -20.18 -8.78
CA ASN A 141 11.08 -19.59 -8.12
C ASN A 141 11.40 -18.17 -8.62
N ALA A 142 10.56 -17.60 -9.49
CA ALA A 142 10.82 -16.29 -10.08
C ALA A 142 10.71 -15.18 -9.03
N LEU A 143 11.83 -14.49 -8.81
CA LEU A 143 11.99 -13.32 -7.96
C LEU A 143 12.15 -12.06 -8.82
N ASP A 144 12.08 -10.88 -8.22
CA ASP A 144 12.42 -9.61 -8.89
C ASP A 144 13.94 -9.42 -9.03
N SER A 145 14.62 -10.36 -9.69
CA SER A 145 16.04 -10.28 -10.00
C SER A 145 16.28 -10.03 -11.49
N GLU A 146 17.45 -9.49 -11.83
CA GLU A 146 17.82 -9.16 -13.21
C GLU A 146 17.77 -10.39 -14.15
N ALA A 147 18.09 -11.58 -13.64
CA ALA A 147 18.00 -12.83 -14.40
C ALA A 147 16.56 -13.14 -14.82
N TRP A 148 15.60 -13.03 -13.89
CA TRP A 148 14.18 -13.29 -14.17
C TRP A 148 13.56 -12.17 -15.02
N LYS A 149 13.97 -10.91 -14.83
CA LYS A 149 13.58 -9.79 -15.69
C LYS A 149 13.98 -10.04 -17.14
N LEU A 150 15.21 -10.52 -17.37
CA LEU A 150 15.69 -10.89 -18.70
C LEU A 150 14.86 -12.04 -19.30
N GLN A 151 14.61 -13.10 -18.52
CA GLN A 151 13.79 -14.22 -18.97
C GLN A 151 12.36 -13.80 -19.35
N ARG A 152 11.73 -12.95 -18.52
CA ARG A 152 10.41 -12.36 -18.81
C ARG A 152 10.43 -11.54 -20.10
N LYS A 153 11.46 -10.71 -20.31
CA LYS A 153 11.61 -9.92 -21.54
C LYS A 153 11.76 -10.82 -22.77
N LEU A 154 12.56 -11.88 -22.68
CA LEU A 154 12.71 -12.86 -23.76
C LEU A 154 11.38 -13.53 -24.08
N MET A 155 10.61 -13.97 -23.07
CA MET A 155 9.30 -14.59 -23.27
C MET A 155 8.29 -13.65 -23.93
N LYS A 156 8.34 -12.34 -23.64
CA LYS A 156 7.50 -11.33 -24.29
C LYS A 156 7.90 -11.03 -25.73
N GLN A 157 9.17 -11.23 -26.09
CA GLN A 157 9.68 -11.02 -27.45
C GLN A 157 9.56 -12.27 -28.33
N LEU A 158 9.44 -13.45 -27.72
CA LEU A 158 9.06 -14.65 -28.45
C LEU A 158 7.61 -14.47 -28.94
N PRO A 159 7.32 -14.73 -30.22
CA PRO A 159 5.95 -14.71 -30.71
C PRO A 159 5.17 -15.76 -29.92
N VAL A 160 4.30 -15.29 -29.02
CA VAL A 160 3.34 -16.15 -28.33
C VAL A 160 2.55 -16.84 -29.42
N PHE A 161 2.73 -18.16 -29.55
CA PHE A 161 1.84 -19.02 -30.30
C PHE A 161 0.42 -18.62 -29.94
N LYS A 162 -0.30 -18.06 -30.91
CA LYS A 162 -1.76 -18.03 -30.91
C LYS A 162 -2.21 -19.45 -30.58
N PHE A 163 -2.69 -19.68 -29.37
CA PHE A 163 -3.53 -20.83 -29.09
C PHE A 163 -4.95 -20.42 -29.50
N GLU A 164 -5.14 -20.15 -30.79
CA GLU A 164 -6.47 -20.26 -31.37
C GLU A 164 -6.62 -21.67 -31.90
N GLU A 165 -7.66 -22.31 -31.37
CA GLU A 165 -8.45 -23.37 -31.98
C GLU A 165 -7.89 -24.03 -33.25
N PHE A 166 -7.58 -25.31 -33.13
CA PHE A 166 -7.93 -26.23 -34.20
C PHE A 166 -8.53 -27.51 -33.59
N SER A 167 -9.86 -27.54 -33.68
CA SER A 167 -10.77 -28.67 -33.96
C SER A 167 -10.59 -29.97 -33.15
N SER A 168 -11.59 -30.46 -32.41
CA SER A 168 -12.85 -31.00 -32.95
C SER A 168 -12.73 -31.54 -34.37
N SER A 169 -12.11 -32.71 -34.52
CA SER A 169 -12.36 -33.75 -35.55
C SER A 169 -11.33 -34.86 -35.30
N ALA A 170 -11.62 -36.15 -35.22
CA ALA A 170 -12.83 -36.93 -35.40
C ALA A 170 -12.69 -38.23 -34.58
#